data_AF-A0A2H9SGI1-F1
#
_entry.id   AF-A0A2H9SGI1-F1
#
_cell.length_a   1.000
_cell.length_b   1.000
_cell.length_c   1.000
_cell.angle_alpha   90.00
_cell.angle_beta   90.00
_cell.angle_gamma   90.00
#
_symmetry.space_group_name_H-M   'P 1'
#
loop_
_entity.id
_entity.type
_entity.pdbx_description
1 polymer ?
#
loop_
_entity_poly.entity_id
_entity_poly.type
_entity_poly.pdbx_seq_one_letter_code
_entity_poly.pdbx_strand_id
1 'polypeptide(L)'
;MKSKKILALGLSVTLVAITPASYAKKIFPSDAIGRSLNYPGMGWLGHVGIATRHMMDSSGMSTPANQVIEILNEPVIGQINTIDNFKKRSSYWGSKYGVIGSPQQGYNVLVEANHQRWWVREYTSNTDYRIAQGNPHTGEIIVTGRWRCDTYVWWAFYSQGVDTMPGRVWLPTTLFNFFPYFNDERLTIEAPEASSEILADQSLDNVTTEELNEMSFDKFQIIMNTPLRAPSNYVAPMSTYMRFAYDDSLNDIKRGAMIDKITSKASDIDLVPKLLRLYEETDREEVKNKTVSGLMFHVQGELREHPNAKDKELLRHFFHRLIGEKLNQRCADWATMGFIDTHTADEALQNLDTIDAQLAVATHPASITLKYKLVHKSKELQSIYIKSIVKELREANNSDLDSYFFGPLAIGYHGTGKNLLEPESKQIVVDYLDEVRFKYTSKGIKANLGDFHRGTTAPYYFELIKNMGI
;
A
#
# COMPACT_ATOMS: atom_id res chain seq x y z
N MET A 1 -74.66 -15.42 -8.20
CA MET A 1 -73.47 -15.81 -9.00
C MET A 1 -72.57 -14.59 -9.18
N LYS A 2 -71.27 -14.81 -9.10
CA LYS A 2 -70.19 -13.91 -8.63
C LYS A 2 -70.05 -12.60 -9.42
N SER A 3 -70.02 -11.46 -8.72
CA SER A 3 -69.60 -10.16 -9.25
C SER A 3 -68.09 -9.97 -9.08
N LYS A 4 -67.46 -9.45 -10.14
CA LYS A 4 -66.05 -9.08 -10.19
C LYS A 4 -65.82 -7.85 -9.30
N LYS A 5 -64.99 -7.98 -8.26
CA LYS A 5 -64.45 -6.83 -7.53
C LYS A 5 -63.04 -6.55 -8.03
N ILE A 6 -62.92 -5.47 -8.78
CA ILE A 6 -61.69 -4.74 -9.03
C ILE A 6 -61.29 -4.11 -7.69
N LEU A 7 -60.16 -4.54 -7.12
CA LEU A 7 -59.58 -3.92 -5.95
C LEU A 7 -58.56 -2.89 -6.46
N ALA A 8 -58.96 -1.62 -6.42
CA ALA A 8 -58.05 -0.49 -6.60
C ALA A 8 -57.09 -0.46 -5.39
N LEU A 9 -55.83 -0.82 -5.61
CA LEU A 9 -54.77 -0.58 -4.64
C LEU A 9 -54.35 0.88 -4.80
N GLY A 10 -54.77 1.72 -3.85
CA GLY A 10 -54.37 3.11 -3.76
C GLY A 10 -52.87 3.22 -3.49
N LEU A 11 -52.12 3.70 -4.48
CA LEU A 11 -50.77 4.23 -4.33
C LEU A 11 -50.85 5.54 -3.55
N SER A 12 -50.80 5.48 -2.22
CA SER A 12 -50.42 6.62 -1.40
C SER A 12 -48.90 6.79 -1.51
N VAL A 13 -48.47 7.53 -2.53
CA VAL A 13 -47.12 8.09 -2.62
C VAL A 13 -47.05 9.19 -1.57
N THR A 14 -46.59 8.85 -0.37
CA THR A 14 -46.09 9.86 0.56
C THR A 14 -44.80 10.40 -0.03
N LEU A 15 -44.93 11.53 -0.74
CA LEU A 15 -43.82 12.34 -1.19
C LEU A 15 -43.15 12.93 0.06
N VAL A 16 -42.32 12.14 0.74
CA VAL A 16 -41.32 12.72 1.65
C VAL A 16 -40.38 13.48 0.73
N ALA A 17 -40.53 14.80 0.72
CA ALA A 17 -39.52 15.68 0.18
C ALA A 17 -38.21 15.33 0.88
N ILE A 18 -37.34 14.58 0.20
CA ILE A 18 -35.96 14.36 0.62
C ILE A 18 -35.27 15.71 0.42
N THR A 19 -35.43 16.60 1.39
CA THR A 19 -34.45 17.66 1.59
C THR A 19 -33.12 16.95 1.84
N PRO A 20 -32.05 17.20 1.07
CA PRO A 20 -30.76 16.68 1.45
C PRO A 20 -30.39 17.37 2.76
N ALA A 21 -30.33 16.63 3.86
CA ALA A 21 -29.61 17.09 5.03
C ALA A 21 -28.12 17.12 4.67
N SER A 22 -27.69 18.17 3.97
CA SER A 22 -26.28 18.45 3.73
C SER A 22 -25.74 19.29 4.89
N TYR A 23 -25.60 18.67 6.05
CA TYR A 23 -24.77 19.20 7.14
C TYR A 23 -23.54 18.33 7.35
N ALA A 24 -22.92 17.87 6.26
CA ALA A 24 -21.55 17.35 6.35
C ALA A 24 -20.64 18.51 6.77
N LYS A 25 -20.13 18.49 8.01
CA LYS A 25 -19.09 19.46 8.42
C LYS A 25 -17.90 19.31 7.48
N LYS A 26 -17.11 20.39 7.40
CA LYS A 26 -15.86 20.42 6.64
C LYS A 26 -14.97 19.25 7.10
N ILE A 27 -14.44 18.49 6.14
CA ILE A 27 -13.41 17.48 6.38
C ILE A 27 -12.08 18.23 6.46
N PHE A 28 -11.29 17.97 7.49
CA PHE A 28 -9.98 18.56 7.69
C PHE A 28 -8.86 17.56 7.40
N PRO A 29 -7.63 18.02 7.17
CA PRO A 29 -6.51 17.12 6.94
C PRO A 29 -6.22 16.29 8.19
N SER A 30 -5.71 15.07 8.00
CA SER A 30 -5.55 14.03 9.01
C SER A 30 -6.86 13.46 9.59
N ASP A 31 -8.02 13.79 9.05
CA ASP A 31 -9.23 13.06 9.38
C ASP A 31 -9.18 11.65 8.78
N ALA A 32 -9.63 10.67 9.55
CA ALA A 32 -9.89 9.34 9.02
C ALA A 32 -11.19 9.41 8.22
N ILE A 33 -11.14 9.11 6.91
CA ILE A 33 -12.31 9.02 6.06
C ILE A 33 -12.60 7.54 5.78
N GLY A 34 -13.87 7.16 5.82
CA GLY A 34 -14.32 5.79 5.65
C GLY A 34 -15.46 5.68 4.65
N ARG A 35 -15.52 4.58 3.91
CA ARG A 35 -16.67 4.21 3.07
C ARG A 35 -17.01 2.74 3.18
N SER A 36 -18.29 2.42 2.93
CA SER A 36 -18.83 1.06 2.97
C SER A 36 -18.59 0.33 4.30
N LEU A 37 -18.43 1.07 5.40
CA LEU A 37 -18.10 0.52 6.73
C LEU A 37 -19.26 -0.21 7.43
N ASN A 38 -20.50 0.14 7.07
CA ASN A 38 -21.72 -0.29 7.75
C ASN A 38 -22.62 -1.19 6.89
N TYR A 39 -22.10 -1.87 5.85
CA TYR A 39 -22.87 -2.95 5.23
C TYR A 39 -22.96 -4.12 6.23
N PRO A 40 -24.17 -4.48 6.74
CA PRO A 40 -24.29 -5.54 7.73
C PRO A 40 -23.72 -6.86 7.18
N GLY A 41 -22.82 -7.49 7.94
CA GLY A 41 -22.10 -8.71 7.52
C GLY A 41 -20.92 -8.49 6.56
N MET A 42 -20.58 -7.24 6.22
CA MET A 42 -19.50 -6.87 5.30
C MET A 42 -18.58 -5.76 5.83
N GLY A 43 -18.46 -5.58 7.15
CA GLY A 43 -17.59 -4.56 7.76
C GLY A 43 -16.11 -4.64 7.31
N TRP A 44 -15.67 -5.82 6.86
CA TRP A 44 -14.38 -6.06 6.22
C TRP A 44 -14.22 -5.52 4.80
N LEU A 45 -15.32 -5.28 4.07
CA LEU A 45 -15.33 -4.59 2.76
C LEU A 45 -15.27 -3.07 2.92
N GLY A 46 -15.28 -2.59 4.16
CA GLY A 46 -15.03 -1.20 4.48
C GLY A 46 -13.68 -0.74 3.92
N HIS A 47 -13.59 0.54 3.59
CA HIS A 47 -12.33 1.16 3.18
C HIS A 47 -12.11 2.42 3.99
N VAL A 48 -10.86 2.62 4.42
CA VAL A 48 -10.43 3.81 5.16
C VAL A 48 -9.24 4.46 4.47
N GLY A 49 -9.17 5.78 4.56
CA GLY A 49 -8.06 6.60 4.07
C GLY A 49 -7.83 7.81 4.97
N ILE A 50 -6.83 8.62 4.62
CA ILE A 50 -6.47 9.83 5.38
C ILE A 50 -6.79 11.05 4.53
N ALA A 51 -7.66 11.92 5.01
CA ALA A 51 -7.98 13.17 4.34
C ALA A 51 -6.75 14.09 4.27
N THR A 52 -6.52 14.68 3.11
CA THR A 52 -5.35 15.53 2.85
C THR A 52 -5.68 16.69 1.91
N ARG A 53 -4.68 17.55 1.71
CA ARG A 53 -4.65 18.65 0.74
C ARG A 53 -3.20 19.07 0.49
N HIS A 54 -3.01 19.94 -0.49
CA HIS A 54 -1.79 20.74 -0.59
C HIS A 54 -1.53 21.55 0.70
N MET A 55 -0.37 21.31 1.31
CA MET A 55 0.20 22.05 2.42
C MET A 55 1.72 21.91 2.43
N MET A 56 2.43 22.95 2.86
CA MET A 56 3.90 22.98 3.00
C MET A 56 4.35 22.82 4.46
N ASP A 57 3.42 23.05 5.40
CA ASP A 57 3.64 23.02 6.84
C ASP A 57 2.30 22.81 7.56
N SER A 58 2.35 22.74 8.90
CA SER A 58 1.20 22.48 9.76
C SER A 58 0.15 23.60 9.80
N SER A 59 0.39 24.79 9.24
CA SER A 59 -0.63 25.86 9.15
C SER A 59 -1.81 25.45 8.26
N GLY A 60 -1.56 24.58 7.28
CA GLY A 60 -2.57 24.06 6.36
C GLY A 60 -3.63 23.16 7.00
N MET A 61 -3.39 22.65 8.21
CA MET A 61 -4.30 21.77 8.94
C MET A 61 -5.63 22.42 9.30
N SER A 62 -5.68 23.75 9.34
CA SER A 62 -6.89 24.54 9.62
C SER A 62 -7.78 24.77 8.39
N THR A 63 -7.35 24.32 7.21
CA THR A 63 -8.09 24.52 5.95
C THR A 63 -8.68 23.20 5.47
N PRO A 64 -9.95 23.15 5.01
CA PRO A 64 -10.59 21.90 4.62
C PRO A 64 -9.78 21.08 3.61
N ALA A 65 -9.76 19.77 3.85
CA ALA A 65 -9.22 18.77 2.95
C ALA A 65 -10.09 18.67 1.69
N ASN A 66 -9.45 18.33 0.57
CA ASN A 66 -10.13 18.08 -0.72
C ASN A 66 -9.65 16.77 -1.38
N GLN A 67 -8.69 16.10 -0.77
CA GLN A 67 -8.07 14.87 -1.25
C GLN A 67 -8.05 13.81 -0.15
N VAL A 68 -7.74 12.58 -0.54
CA VAL A 68 -7.59 11.43 0.35
C VAL A 68 -6.40 10.60 -0.10
N ILE A 69 -5.60 10.15 0.86
CA ILE A 69 -4.55 9.17 0.65
C ILE A 69 -5.12 7.78 0.92
N GLU A 70 -5.06 6.87 -0.05
CA GLU A 70 -5.67 5.53 -0.01
C GLU A 70 -4.67 4.44 -0.40
N ILE A 71 -4.81 3.25 0.21
CA ILE A 71 -4.19 1.99 -0.22
C ILE A 71 -5.28 1.08 -0.78
N LEU A 72 -5.18 0.72 -2.06
CA LEU A 72 -6.19 -0.05 -2.79
C LEU A 72 -5.60 -1.32 -3.40
N ASN A 73 -6.41 -2.37 -3.55
CA ASN A 73 -6.04 -3.57 -4.30
C ASN A 73 -6.20 -3.31 -5.81
N GLU A 74 -5.45 -2.35 -6.34
CA GLU A 74 -5.48 -1.90 -7.73
C GLU A 74 -4.05 -1.97 -8.33
N PRO A 75 -3.86 -1.81 -9.66
CA PRO A 75 -2.51 -1.80 -10.25
C PRO A 75 -1.58 -0.75 -9.65
N VAL A 76 -2.12 0.40 -9.26
CA VAL A 76 -1.44 1.40 -8.43
C VAL A 76 -1.99 1.28 -7.02
N ILE A 77 -1.17 0.79 -6.09
CA ILE A 77 -1.64 0.43 -4.75
C ILE A 77 -1.82 1.68 -3.87
N GLY A 78 -0.78 2.50 -3.77
CA GLY A 78 -0.82 3.76 -3.03
C GLY A 78 -1.24 4.92 -3.91
N GLN A 79 -2.35 5.59 -3.58
CA GLN A 79 -2.95 6.63 -4.41
C GLN A 79 -3.31 7.89 -3.61
N ILE A 80 -3.36 9.02 -4.30
CA ILE A 80 -4.09 10.21 -3.84
C ILE A 80 -5.30 10.40 -4.76
N ASN A 81 -6.49 10.44 -4.19
CA ASN A 81 -7.72 10.72 -4.92
C ASN A 81 -8.37 12.00 -4.41
N THR A 82 -9.30 12.56 -5.19
CA THR A 82 -10.18 13.62 -4.68
C THR A 82 -11.19 13.04 -3.71
N ILE A 83 -11.59 13.81 -2.69
CA ILE A 83 -12.67 13.41 -1.78
C ILE A 83 -13.98 13.14 -2.56
N ASP A 84 -14.23 13.86 -3.66
CA ASP A 84 -15.40 13.61 -4.49
C ASP A 84 -15.34 12.25 -5.21
N ASN A 85 -14.16 11.85 -5.71
CA ASN A 85 -13.96 10.51 -6.26
C ASN A 85 -14.21 9.45 -5.17
N PHE A 86 -13.67 9.65 -3.97
CA PHE A 86 -13.85 8.75 -2.83
C PHE A 86 -15.34 8.53 -2.52
N LYS A 87 -16.11 9.62 -2.44
CA LYS A 87 -17.54 9.61 -2.15
C LYS A 87 -18.37 9.00 -3.27
N LYS A 88 -17.96 9.12 -4.53
CA LYS A 88 -18.69 8.52 -5.66
C LYS A 88 -18.57 7.00 -5.70
N ARG A 89 -17.52 6.42 -5.09
CA ARG A 89 -17.31 4.97 -5.03
C ARG A 89 -18.25 4.25 -4.05
N SER A 90 -18.99 4.97 -3.19
CA SER A 90 -19.99 4.38 -2.28
C SER A 90 -20.99 5.41 -1.78
N SER A 91 -22.26 5.06 -1.73
CA SER A 91 -23.31 5.91 -1.10
C SER A 91 -23.15 6.04 0.42
N TYR A 92 -22.37 5.14 1.04
CA TYR A 92 -22.13 5.11 2.48
C TYR A 92 -20.70 5.54 2.76
N TRP A 93 -20.53 6.77 3.25
CA TRP A 93 -19.23 7.31 3.63
C TRP A 93 -19.37 8.26 4.83
N GLY A 94 -18.26 8.47 5.54
CA GLY A 94 -18.17 9.40 6.65
C GLY A 94 -16.72 9.76 6.95
N SER A 95 -16.49 10.74 7.81
CA SER A 95 -15.14 11.08 8.30
C SER A 95 -15.15 11.41 9.78
N LYS A 96 -14.09 11.02 10.48
CA LYS A 96 -13.90 11.21 11.91
C LYS A 96 -12.53 11.77 12.26
N TYR A 97 -12.45 12.43 13.42
CA TYR A 97 -11.27 13.11 13.94
C TYR A 97 -11.22 13.02 15.48
N GLY A 98 -10.22 13.66 16.09
CA GLY A 98 -10.19 13.91 17.53
C GLY A 98 -9.09 13.20 18.32
N VAL A 99 -8.16 12.55 17.62
CA VAL A 99 -7.05 11.79 18.23
C VAL A 99 -5.71 12.50 18.12
N ILE A 100 -5.64 13.53 17.28
CA ILE A 100 -4.45 14.36 17.07
C ILE A 100 -4.39 15.46 18.14
N GLY A 101 -3.26 15.55 18.84
CA GLY A 101 -3.04 16.51 19.92
C GLY A 101 -2.57 17.89 19.45
N SER A 102 -2.07 18.03 18.21
CA SER A 102 -1.66 19.31 17.65
C SER A 102 -1.65 19.32 16.11
N PRO A 103 -1.76 20.50 15.45
CA PRO A 103 -1.59 20.61 14.00
C PRO A 103 -0.27 20.01 13.49
N GLN A 104 0.82 20.14 14.23
CA GLN A 104 2.12 19.58 13.83
C GLN A 104 2.09 18.05 13.78
N GLN A 105 1.48 17.42 14.77
CA GLN A 105 1.35 15.96 14.78
C GLN A 105 0.50 15.47 13.60
N GLY A 106 -0.62 16.14 13.30
CA GLY A 106 -1.46 15.79 12.15
C GLY A 106 -0.75 16.01 10.80
N TYR A 107 0.07 17.06 10.67
CA TYR A 107 0.92 17.26 9.50
C TYR A 107 1.92 16.10 9.33
N ASN A 108 2.58 15.67 10.40
CA ASN A 108 3.53 14.57 10.35
C ASN A 108 2.87 13.22 9.98
N VAL A 109 1.61 12.98 10.38
CA VAL A 109 0.83 11.82 9.91
C VAL A 109 0.71 11.83 8.38
N LEU A 110 0.45 12.99 7.78
CA LEU A 110 0.33 13.13 6.33
C LEU A 110 1.67 12.99 5.61
N VAL A 111 2.75 13.45 6.23
CA VAL A 111 4.13 13.24 5.71
C VAL A 111 4.45 11.75 5.69
N GLU A 112 4.25 11.04 6.80
CA GLU A 112 4.50 9.59 6.87
C GLU A 112 3.63 8.80 5.89
N ALA A 113 2.34 9.13 5.79
CA ALA A 113 1.45 8.51 4.82
C ALA A 113 2.01 8.67 3.39
N ASN A 114 2.35 9.89 2.98
CA ASN A 114 2.93 10.11 1.66
C ASN A 114 4.24 9.34 1.43
N HIS A 115 5.12 9.27 2.44
CA HIS A 115 6.37 8.50 2.35
C HIS A 115 6.10 7.02 2.09
N GLN A 116 5.22 6.40 2.89
CA GLN A 116 4.87 4.99 2.75
C GLN A 116 4.16 4.70 1.42
N ARG A 117 3.37 5.65 0.91
CA ARG A 117 2.69 5.56 -0.40
C ARG A 117 3.65 5.45 -1.58
N TRP A 118 4.82 6.10 -1.53
CA TRP A 118 5.78 6.02 -2.64
C TRP A 118 6.46 4.66 -2.74
N TRP A 119 6.53 3.94 -1.62
CA TRP A 119 7.31 2.70 -1.51
C TRP A 119 6.44 1.46 -1.35
N VAL A 120 5.11 1.61 -1.34
CA VAL A 120 4.19 0.47 -1.32
C VAL A 120 4.21 -0.26 -2.66
N ARG A 121 4.40 -1.58 -2.58
CA ARG A 121 4.45 -2.46 -3.75
C ARG A 121 3.51 -3.67 -3.62
N GLU A 122 3.06 -3.98 -2.40
CA GLU A 122 2.13 -5.08 -2.15
C GLU A 122 0.86 -4.62 -1.44
N TYR A 123 -0.29 -5.05 -1.96
CA TYR A 123 -1.54 -5.05 -1.21
C TYR A 123 -1.69 -6.38 -0.49
N THR A 124 -2.02 -6.35 0.80
CA THR A 124 -2.40 -7.57 1.54
C THR A 124 -3.89 -7.61 1.83
N SER A 125 -4.47 -8.80 1.69
CA SER A 125 -5.83 -9.09 2.13
C SER A 125 -5.89 -9.36 3.64
N ASN A 126 -4.77 -9.56 4.33
CA ASN A 126 -4.74 -9.79 5.77
C ASN A 126 -4.21 -8.56 6.54
N THR A 127 -3.90 -8.77 7.81
CA THR A 127 -3.44 -7.72 8.72
C THR A 127 -1.92 -7.72 8.91
N ASP A 128 -1.20 -8.58 8.18
CA ASP A 128 0.25 -8.61 8.15
C ASP A 128 0.77 -7.59 7.16
N TYR A 129 1.07 -6.43 7.71
CA TYR A 129 1.68 -5.33 7.00
C TYR A 129 3.21 -5.40 7.09
N ARG A 130 3.85 -4.62 6.22
CA ARG A 130 5.28 -4.36 6.27
C ARG A 130 5.53 -2.89 5.99
N ILE A 131 6.30 -2.28 6.89
CA ILE A 131 6.69 -0.87 6.79
C ILE A 131 7.79 -0.76 5.74
N ALA A 132 7.61 0.16 4.79
CA ALA A 132 8.66 0.47 3.84
C ALA A 132 9.80 1.24 4.55
N GLN A 133 11.04 0.93 4.19
CA GLN A 133 12.24 1.52 4.76
C GLN A 133 13.16 2.01 3.65
N GLY A 134 13.59 3.26 3.77
CA GLY A 134 14.63 3.85 2.94
C GLY A 134 15.90 4.11 3.72
N ASN A 135 17.02 4.26 3.03
CA ASN A 135 18.25 4.79 3.61
C ASN A 135 18.10 6.31 3.74
N PRO A 136 18.07 6.88 4.97
CA PRO A 136 17.89 8.32 5.14
C PRO A 136 19.10 9.14 4.65
N HIS A 137 20.26 8.51 4.44
CA HIS A 137 21.45 9.18 3.92
C HIS A 137 21.42 9.27 2.40
N THR A 138 21.07 8.18 1.72
CA THR A 138 21.15 8.09 0.25
C THR A 138 19.79 8.24 -0.44
N GLY A 139 18.69 8.14 0.30
CA GLY A 139 17.34 8.07 -0.26
C GLY A 139 17.04 6.73 -0.94
N GLU A 140 17.94 5.74 -0.89
CA GLU A 140 17.75 4.40 -1.47
C GLU A 140 16.56 3.67 -0.83
N ILE A 141 15.74 3.00 -1.64
CA ILE A 141 14.65 2.16 -1.14
C ILE A 141 15.21 0.78 -0.79
N ILE A 142 15.20 0.45 0.50
CA ILE A 142 15.77 -0.81 0.97
C ILE A 142 14.70 -1.88 1.19
N VAL A 143 13.59 -1.49 1.80
CA VAL A 143 12.46 -2.37 2.06
C VAL A 143 11.21 -1.72 1.48
N THR A 144 10.47 -2.50 0.70
CA THR A 144 9.20 -2.05 0.12
C THR A 144 8.03 -2.31 1.08
N GLY A 145 6.95 -1.55 0.91
CA GLY A 145 5.77 -1.61 1.78
C GLY A 145 4.77 -2.69 1.34
N ARG A 146 4.18 -3.36 2.34
CA ARG A 146 2.98 -4.21 2.19
C ARG A 146 1.89 -3.64 3.08
N TRP A 147 0.76 -3.27 2.48
CA TRP A 147 -0.29 -2.57 3.22
C TRP A 147 -1.69 -3.05 2.87
N ARG A 148 -2.55 -3.05 3.88
CA ARG A 148 -4.01 -2.94 3.74
C ARG A 148 -4.43 -1.54 4.17
N CYS A 149 -5.57 -1.05 3.67
CA CYS A 149 -6.04 0.31 3.94
C CYS A 149 -6.02 0.69 5.43
N ASP A 150 -6.49 -0.18 6.32
CA ASP A 150 -6.54 0.08 7.75
C ASP A 150 -5.19 -0.04 8.46
N THR A 151 -4.37 -1.03 8.09
CA THR A 151 -3.00 -1.16 8.63
C THR A 151 -2.13 0.04 8.26
N TYR A 152 -2.33 0.60 7.07
CA TYR A 152 -1.63 1.79 6.59
C TYR A 152 -2.05 3.05 7.35
N VAL A 153 -3.37 3.27 7.48
CA VAL A 153 -3.87 4.41 8.24
C VAL A 153 -3.43 4.26 9.71
N TRP A 154 -3.56 3.08 10.33
CA TRP A 154 -3.05 2.85 11.67
C TRP A 154 -1.57 3.24 11.80
N TRP A 155 -0.71 2.76 10.90
CA TRP A 155 0.74 3.02 10.97
C TRP A 155 1.06 4.51 10.89
N ALA A 156 0.38 5.24 9.99
CA ALA A 156 0.59 6.67 9.84
C ALA A 156 0.34 7.43 11.17
N PHE A 157 -0.69 7.04 11.93
CA PHE A 157 -0.96 7.62 13.26
C PHE A 157 -0.04 7.06 14.35
N TYR A 158 0.21 5.75 14.35
CA TYR A 158 1.03 5.06 15.33
C TYR A 158 2.47 5.59 15.32
N SER A 159 3.04 5.83 14.13
CA SER A 159 4.37 6.44 13.96
C SER A 159 4.50 7.81 14.63
N GLN A 160 3.38 8.50 14.85
CA GLN A 160 3.30 9.81 15.51
C GLN A 160 2.82 9.72 16.96
N GLY A 161 2.86 8.52 17.56
CA GLY A 161 2.51 8.29 18.97
C GLY A 161 1.01 8.14 19.25
N VAL A 162 0.18 7.94 18.22
CA VAL A 162 -1.26 7.71 18.37
C VAL A 162 -1.60 6.27 17.98
N ASP A 163 -1.71 5.39 18.96
CA ASP A 163 -2.15 4.02 18.72
C ASP A 163 -3.65 3.97 18.50
N THR A 164 -4.06 3.87 17.23
CA THR A 164 -5.45 3.85 16.79
C THR A 164 -6.07 2.46 16.79
N MET A 165 -5.34 1.44 17.28
CA MET A 165 -5.80 0.04 17.34
C MET A 165 -5.61 -0.55 18.74
N PRO A 166 -6.52 -0.28 19.69
CA PRO A 166 -6.38 -0.74 21.08
C PRO A 166 -6.67 -2.24 21.29
N GLY A 167 -6.70 -3.06 20.23
CA GLY A 167 -7.16 -4.46 20.29
C GLY A 167 -6.53 -5.38 19.26
N ARG A 168 -6.97 -6.65 19.25
CA ARG A 168 -6.42 -7.71 18.37
C ARG A 168 -7.11 -7.82 17.01
N VAL A 169 -8.27 -7.18 16.83
CA VAL A 169 -9.09 -7.33 15.62
C VAL A 169 -8.94 -6.10 14.73
N TRP A 170 -8.18 -6.27 13.66
CA TRP A 170 -7.90 -5.23 12.69
C TRP A 170 -8.97 -5.28 11.59
N LEU A 171 -9.85 -4.30 11.61
CA LEU A 171 -10.84 -4.06 10.57
C LEU A 171 -10.91 -2.56 10.27
N PRO A 172 -11.23 -2.17 9.02
CA PRO A 172 -11.45 -0.77 8.65
C PRO A 172 -12.45 -0.07 9.57
N THR A 173 -13.54 -0.75 9.94
CA THR A 173 -14.55 -0.21 10.86
C THR A 173 -14.00 -0.01 12.29
N THR A 174 -13.17 -0.93 12.79
CA THR A 174 -12.51 -0.78 14.11
C THR A 174 -11.62 0.45 14.13
N LEU A 175 -10.78 0.61 13.09
CA LEU A 175 -9.92 1.79 12.96
C LEU A 175 -10.73 3.08 12.93
N PHE A 176 -11.73 3.12 12.06
CA PHE A 176 -12.55 4.31 11.87
C PHE A 176 -13.27 4.69 13.17
N ASN A 177 -13.76 3.71 13.92
CA ASN A 177 -14.46 3.93 15.19
C ASN A 177 -13.57 4.31 16.36
N PHE A 178 -12.25 4.14 16.26
CA PHE A 178 -11.31 4.68 17.24
C PHE A 178 -11.38 6.21 17.34
N PHE A 179 -11.68 6.89 16.22
CA PHE A 179 -11.76 8.35 16.17
C PHE A 179 -13.08 8.82 16.81
N PRO A 180 -13.03 9.69 17.84
CA PRO A 180 -14.20 9.97 18.70
C PRO A 180 -15.24 10.90 18.08
N TYR A 181 -14.85 11.82 17.18
CA TYR A 181 -15.75 12.88 16.72
C TYR A 181 -16.06 12.74 15.22
N PHE A 182 -17.33 12.84 14.85
CA PHE A 182 -17.78 12.85 13.46
C PHE A 182 -17.77 14.27 12.86
N ASN A 183 -17.35 14.35 11.59
CA ASN A 183 -17.65 15.53 10.75
C ASN A 183 -19.01 15.39 10.03
N ASP A 184 -19.45 14.18 9.68
CA ASP A 184 -20.73 13.92 9.01
C ASP A 184 -21.44 12.72 9.68
N GLU A 185 -22.74 12.87 9.94
CA GLU A 185 -23.56 11.97 10.78
C GLU A 185 -24.39 10.96 9.95
N ARG A 186 -23.98 10.65 8.71
CA ARG A 186 -24.67 9.67 7.85
C ARG A 186 -24.52 8.21 8.28
N LEU A 187 -23.71 7.95 9.29
CA LEU A 187 -23.62 6.64 9.92
C LEU A 187 -24.39 6.73 11.24
N THR A 188 -25.71 6.50 11.19
CA THR A 188 -26.45 6.16 12.40
C THR A 188 -25.84 4.89 12.96
N ILE A 189 -25.12 5.03 14.07
CA ILE A 189 -24.56 3.92 14.83
C ILE A 189 -25.75 3.24 15.51
N GLU A 190 -26.30 2.21 14.88
CA GLU A 190 -26.52 1.01 15.69
C GLU A 190 -25.14 0.36 15.75
N ALA A 191 -24.49 0.48 16.90
CA ALA A 191 -23.29 -0.29 17.15
C ALA A 191 -23.71 -1.73 16.90
N PRO A 192 -23.10 -2.47 15.96
CA PRO A 192 -23.29 -3.91 15.99
C PRO A 192 -22.92 -4.30 17.41
N GLU A 193 -23.84 -4.95 18.13
CA GLU A 193 -23.47 -5.66 19.35
C GLU A 193 -22.18 -6.36 19.01
N ALA A 194 -21.11 -6.05 19.77
CA ALA A 194 -19.87 -6.78 19.63
C ALA A 194 -20.29 -8.24 19.69
N SER A 195 -20.22 -8.96 18.56
CA SER A 195 -20.43 -10.38 18.56
C SER A 195 -19.19 -10.93 19.26
N SER A 196 -19.17 -10.81 20.57
CA SER A 196 -18.28 -11.52 21.46
C SER A 196 -18.79 -12.95 21.52
N GLU A 197 -18.93 -13.60 20.36
CA GLU A 197 -18.45 -14.96 20.30
C GLU A 197 -16.94 -14.82 20.39
N ILE A 198 -16.47 -14.82 21.64
CA ILE A 198 -15.09 -15.16 21.93
C ILE A 198 -14.93 -16.53 21.28
N LEU A 199 -14.27 -16.59 20.11
CA LEU A 199 -13.78 -17.83 19.52
C LEU A 199 -12.62 -18.34 20.39
N ALA A 200 -12.88 -18.55 21.69
CA ALA A 200 -11.89 -18.81 22.73
C ALA A 200 -11.03 -20.04 22.40
N ASP A 201 -11.53 -20.93 21.54
CA ASP A 201 -10.91 -22.21 21.24
C ASP A 201 -10.52 -22.43 19.77
N GLN A 202 -10.81 -21.50 18.85
CA GLN A 202 -10.45 -21.66 17.43
C GLN A 202 -9.11 -21.00 17.12
N SER A 203 -8.15 -21.83 16.69
CA SER A 203 -6.89 -21.42 16.08
C SER A 203 -6.71 -22.17 14.76
N LEU A 204 -5.72 -21.76 13.94
CA LEU A 204 -5.40 -22.48 12.71
C LEU A 204 -5.05 -23.97 12.95
N ASP A 205 -4.66 -24.34 14.17
CA ASP A 205 -4.29 -25.70 14.52
C ASP A 205 -5.51 -26.64 14.57
N ASN A 206 -6.73 -26.10 14.74
CA ASN A 206 -7.95 -26.87 14.99
C ASN A 206 -9.06 -26.59 13.97
N VAL A 207 -8.73 -26.01 12.81
CA VAL A 207 -9.70 -25.74 11.72
C VAL A 207 -9.32 -26.54 10.47
N THR A 208 -10.33 -26.94 9.71
CA THR A 208 -10.21 -27.62 8.42
C THR A 208 -10.23 -26.63 7.26
N THR A 209 -9.89 -27.11 6.07
CA THR A 209 -9.92 -26.27 4.85
C THR A 209 -11.33 -25.92 4.43
N GLU A 210 -12.29 -26.84 4.59
CA GLU A 210 -13.71 -26.60 4.36
C GLU A 210 -14.25 -25.50 5.29
N GLU A 211 -13.99 -25.61 6.60
CA GLU A 211 -14.34 -24.58 7.57
C GLU A 211 -13.68 -23.25 7.24
N LEU A 212 -12.39 -23.27 6.90
CA LEU A 212 -11.68 -22.07 6.49
C LEU A 212 -12.29 -21.46 5.24
N ASN A 213 -12.74 -22.22 4.25
CA ASN A 213 -13.37 -21.71 3.03
C ASN A 213 -14.71 -21.03 3.31
N GLU A 214 -15.57 -21.66 4.11
CA GLU A 214 -16.89 -21.16 4.48
C GLU A 214 -16.84 -19.98 5.46
N MET A 215 -15.71 -19.81 6.16
CA MET A 215 -15.51 -18.76 7.14
C MET A 215 -15.62 -17.36 6.55
N SER A 216 -16.37 -16.48 7.25
CA SER A 216 -16.36 -15.05 6.97
C SER A 216 -14.96 -14.48 7.13
N PHE A 217 -14.67 -13.40 6.40
CA PHE A 217 -13.35 -12.78 6.46
C PHE A 217 -12.99 -12.31 7.87
N ASP A 218 -13.94 -11.76 8.62
CA ASP A 218 -13.71 -11.29 9.99
C ASP A 218 -13.23 -12.42 10.90
N LYS A 219 -13.92 -13.57 10.86
CA LYS A 219 -13.55 -14.77 11.63
C LYS A 219 -12.19 -15.30 11.17
N PHE A 220 -11.92 -15.28 9.86
CA PHE A 220 -10.62 -15.67 9.32
C PHE A 220 -9.48 -14.79 9.83
N GLN A 221 -9.65 -13.45 9.84
CA GLN A 221 -8.63 -12.52 10.34
C GLN A 221 -8.39 -12.70 11.84
N ILE A 222 -9.43 -12.99 12.63
CA ILE A 222 -9.28 -13.29 14.06
C ILE A 222 -8.38 -14.52 14.23
N ILE A 223 -8.66 -15.61 13.50
CA ILE A 223 -7.89 -16.85 13.57
C ILE A 223 -6.45 -16.66 13.09
N MET A 224 -6.23 -15.88 12.02
CA MET A 224 -4.89 -15.54 11.50
C MET A 224 -4.06 -14.69 12.48
N ASN A 225 -4.70 -13.98 13.41
CA ASN A 225 -4.05 -13.16 14.43
C ASN A 225 -3.89 -13.88 15.78
N THR A 226 -4.57 -15.01 15.98
CA THR A 226 -4.39 -15.87 17.14
C THR A 226 -3.02 -16.57 17.05
N PRO A 227 -2.16 -16.46 18.09
CA PRO A 227 -0.90 -17.19 18.12
C PRO A 227 -1.11 -18.70 17.95
N LEU A 228 -0.27 -19.35 17.15
CA LEU A 228 -0.28 -20.81 17.05
C LEU A 228 0.08 -21.42 18.40
N ARG A 229 -0.50 -22.58 18.71
CA ARG A 229 -0.12 -23.31 19.94
C ARG A 229 1.34 -23.74 19.84
N ALA A 230 2.09 -23.59 20.94
CA ALA A 230 3.46 -24.07 20.99
C ALA A 230 3.47 -25.59 20.67
N PRO A 231 4.33 -26.06 19.75
CA PRO A 231 4.33 -27.46 19.35
C PRO A 231 4.59 -28.33 20.58
N SER A 232 3.69 -29.28 20.83
CA SER A 232 3.74 -30.14 22.02
C SER A 232 4.82 -31.23 21.94
N ASN A 233 5.36 -31.53 20.75
CA ASN A 233 6.52 -32.41 20.50
C ASN A 233 7.09 -32.16 19.09
N TYR A 234 8.42 -32.33 18.93
CA TYR A 234 9.24 -32.35 17.69
C TYR A 234 8.82 -31.38 16.56
N VAL A 235 9.72 -30.45 16.20
CA VAL A 235 9.50 -29.41 15.17
C VAL A 235 8.81 -29.99 13.93
N ALA A 236 7.55 -29.62 13.71
CA ALA A 236 6.77 -30.10 12.58
C ALA A 236 7.49 -29.73 11.27
N PRO A 237 7.52 -30.61 10.26
CA PRO A 237 8.24 -30.36 9.02
C PRO A 237 7.67 -29.20 8.21
N MET A 238 6.45 -28.72 8.49
CA MET A 238 5.83 -27.51 7.93
C MET A 238 5.01 -26.83 9.01
N SER A 239 5.04 -25.49 9.07
CA SER A 239 4.10 -24.75 9.90
C SER A 239 2.65 -24.94 9.43
N THR A 240 1.69 -24.72 10.32
CA THR A 240 0.25 -24.76 10.00
C THR A 240 -0.08 -23.81 8.83
N TYR A 241 0.55 -22.63 8.80
CA TYR A 241 0.41 -21.70 7.68
C TYR A 241 0.92 -22.30 6.36
N MET A 242 2.10 -22.92 6.37
CA MET A 242 2.69 -23.49 5.15
C MET A 242 1.85 -24.67 4.65
N ARG A 243 1.30 -25.49 5.54
CA ARG A 243 0.36 -26.56 5.17
C ARG A 243 -0.84 -26.01 4.40
N PHE A 244 -1.47 -24.94 4.90
CA PHE A 244 -2.60 -24.32 4.21
C PHE A 244 -2.22 -23.56 2.93
N ALA A 245 -1.00 -23.01 2.84
CA ALA A 245 -0.49 -22.43 1.60
C ALA A 245 -0.41 -23.47 0.46
N TYR A 246 -0.06 -24.71 0.81
CA TYR A 246 0.02 -25.86 -0.09
C TYR A 246 -1.32 -26.55 -0.36
N ASP A 247 -2.37 -26.25 0.39
CA ASP A 247 -3.66 -26.90 0.21
C ASP A 247 -4.42 -26.30 -0.98
N ASP A 248 -4.45 -27.03 -2.10
CA ASP A 248 -5.15 -26.61 -3.32
C ASP A 248 -6.68 -26.57 -3.19
N SER A 249 -7.25 -27.13 -2.13
CA SER A 249 -8.68 -27.00 -1.84
C SER A 249 -9.02 -25.70 -1.11
N LEU A 250 -8.03 -25.01 -0.53
CA LEU A 250 -8.23 -23.69 0.08
C LEU A 250 -8.31 -22.62 -1.01
N ASN A 251 -9.26 -21.70 -0.92
CA ASN A 251 -9.35 -20.61 -1.90
C ASN A 251 -8.08 -19.74 -1.91
N ASP A 252 -7.76 -19.23 -3.10
CA ASP A 252 -6.46 -18.57 -3.35
C ASP A 252 -6.22 -17.33 -2.47
N ILE A 253 -7.26 -16.57 -2.11
CA ILE A 253 -7.11 -15.38 -1.26
C ILE A 253 -6.63 -15.79 0.14
N LYS A 254 -7.19 -16.86 0.70
CA LYS A 254 -6.78 -17.38 2.01
C LYS A 254 -5.39 -18.02 1.94
N ARG A 255 -5.06 -18.74 0.86
CA ARG A 255 -3.69 -19.23 0.60
C ARG A 255 -2.67 -18.09 0.52
N GLY A 256 -3.00 -17.03 -0.21
CA GLY A 256 -2.18 -15.81 -0.31
C GLY A 256 -1.93 -15.16 1.06
N ALA A 257 -2.96 -15.09 1.90
CA ALA A 257 -2.84 -14.61 3.27
C ALA A 257 -1.92 -15.50 4.15
N MET A 258 -1.92 -16.83 3.94
CA MET A 258 -0.97 -17.72 4.61
C MET A 258 0.47 -17.43 4.19
N ILE A 259 0.72 -17.24 2.90
CA ILE A 259 2.03 -16.90 2.37
C ILE A 259 2.51 -15.55 2.92
N ASP A 260 1.64 -14.53 2.94
CA ASP A 260 1.93 -13.21 3.50
C ASP A 260 2.31 -13.32 4.99
N LYS A 261 1.63 -14.18 5.76
CA LYS A 261 1.94 -14.42 7.17
C LYS A 261 3.31 -15.05 7.37
N ILE A 262 3.59 -16.14 6.66
CA ILE A 262 4.82 -16.91 6.85
C ILE A 262 6.03 -16.02 6.53
N THR A 263 5.94 -15.27 5.44
CA THR A 263 7.03 -14.40 4.95
C THR A 263 7.23 -13.13 5.77
N SER A 264 6.32 -12.82 6.70
CA SER A 264 6.43 -11.64 7.57
C SER A 264 6.91 -11.96 8.98
N LYS A 265 6.51 -13.11 9.55
CA LYS A 265 6.66 -13.36 11.00
C LYS A 265 6.95 -14.82 11.38
N ALA A 266 6.76 -15.80 10.49
CA ALA A 266 6.94 -17.20 10.85
C ALA A 266 8.31 -17.71 10.41
N SER A 267 9.11 -18.18 11.36
CA SER A 267 10.31 -18.96 11.07
C SER A 267 9.90 -20.38 10.69
N ASP A 268 9.67 -20.61 9.40
CA ASP A 268 9.55 -21.98 8.86
C ASP A 268 10.96 -22.49 8.48
N ILE A 269 11.29 -23.71 8.91
CA ILE A 269 12.56 -24.34 8.50
C ILE A 269 12.53 -24.55 6.99
N ASP A 270 13.63 -24.31 6.27
CA ASP A 270 13.68 -24.44 4.81
C ASP A 270 12.56 -23.65 4.08
N LEU A 271 12.22 -22.46 4.59
CA LEU A 271 11.19 -21.59 4.02
C LEU A 271 11.38 -21.37 2.51
N VAL A 272 12.59 -21.00 2.09
CA VAL A 272 12.91 -20.68 0.69
C VAL A 272 12.69 -21.90 -0.23
N PRO A 273 13.30 -23.08 0.02
CA PRO A 273 13.02 -24.28 -0.77
C PRO A 273 11.52 -24.63 -0.87
N LYS A 274 10.77 -24.49 0.24
CA LYS A 274 9.32 -24.76 0.25
C LYS A 274 8.55 -23.75 -0.59
N LEU A 275 8.85 -22.46 -0.52
CA LEU A 275 8.16 -21.47 -1.34
C LEU A 275 8.50 -21.61 -2.83
N LEU A 276 9.76 -21.90 -3.16
CA LEU A 276 10.15 -22.19 -4.54
C LEU A 276 9.38 -23.40 -5.10
N ARG A 277 9.30 -24.49 -4.33
CA ARG A 277 8.52 -25.66 -4.71
C ARG A 277 7.03 -25.35 -4.90
N LEU A 278 6.44 -24.55 -4.01
CA LEU A 278 5.04 -24.12 -4.14
C LEU A 278 4.81 -23.34 -5.44
N TYR A 279 5.76 -22.48 -5.83
CA TYR A 279 5.70 -21.73 -7.08
C TYR A 279 5.71 -22.64 -8.31
N GLU A 280 6.55 -23.68 -8.33
CA GLU A 280 6.63 -24.64 -9.44
C GLU A 280 5.42 -25.56 -9.54
N GLU A 281 4.83 -25.94 -8.40
CA GLU A 281 3.74 -26.93 -8.35
C GLU A 281 2.34 -26.33 -8.58
N THR A 282 2.19 -25.00 -8.43
CA THR A 282 0.89 -24.34 -8.61
C THR A 282 0.79 -23.66 -9.97
N ASP A 283 -0.43 -23.50 -10.48
CA ASP A 283 -0.75 -22.61 -11.62
C ASP A 283 -1.70 -21.46 -11.21
N ARG A 284 -2.00 -21.35 -9.91
CA ARG A 284 -2.91 -20.34 -9.37
C ARG A 284 -2.20 -18.98 -9.32
N GLU A 285 -2.70 -18.00 -10.07
CA GLU A 285 -2.05 -16.69 -10.24
C GLU A 285 -1.77 -15.98 -8.91
N GLU A 286 -2.76 -15.90 -8.02
CA GLU A 286 -2.62 -15.25 -6.71
C GLU A 286 -1.54 -15.94 -5.86
N VAL A 287 -1.50 -17.28 -5.87
CA VAL A 287 -0.50 -18.05 -5.11
C VAL A 287 0.90 -17.79 -5.67
N LYS A 288 1.07 -17.79 -7.01
CA LYS A 288 2.35 -17.43 -7.66
C LYS A 288 2.78 -16.02 -7.29
N ASN A 289 1.89 -15.03 -7.46
CA ASN A 289 2.17 -13.62 -7.15
C ASN A 289 2.61 -13.44 -5.68
N LYS A 290 1.85 -14.04 -4.75
CA LYS A 290 2.14 -13.98 -3.31
C LYS A 290 3.42 -14.70 -2.92
N THR A 291 3.76 -15.77 -3.63
CA THR A 291 5.00 -16.50 -3.41
C THR A 291 6.20 -15.67 -3.85
N VAL A 292 6.15 -15.06 -5.03
CA VAL A 292 7.23 -14.19 -5.53
C VAL A 292 7.40 -12.95 -4.67
N SER A 293 6.30 -12.27 -4.30
CA SER A 293 6.36 -11.11 -3.40
C SER A 293 6.86 -11.51 -2.01
N GLY A 294 6.39 -12.63 -1.48
CA GLY A 294 6.84 -13.20 -0.21
C GLY A 294 8.33 -13.54 -0.17
N LEU A 295 8.86 -14.17 -1.21
CA LEU A 295 10.29 -14.42 -1.38
C LEU A 295 11.09 -13.11 -1.47
N MET A 296 10.56 -12.10 -2.15
CA MET A 296 11.18 -10.78 -2.20
C MET A 296 11.26 -10.14 -0.82
N PHE A 297 10.20 -10.22 -0.03
CA PHE A 297 10.20 -9.73 1.34
C PHE A 297 11.20 -10.48 2.23
N HIS A 298 11.44 -11.76 1.99
CA HIS A 298 12.48 -12.51 2.66
C HIS A 298 13.89 -11.99 2.29
N VAL A 299 14.14 -11.67 1.01
CA VAL A 299 15.39 -11.03 0.55
C VAL A 299 15.61 -9.67 1.25
N GLN A 300 14.58 -8.81 1.27
CA GLN A 300 14.68 -7.46 1.84
C GLN A 300 14.70 -7.44 3.38
N GLY A 301 14.33 -8.54 4.04
CA GLY A 301 14.25 -8.65 5.50
C GLY A 301 15.29 -9.60 6.04
N GLU A 302 14.87 -10.84 6.29
CA GLU A 302 15.68 -11.85 6.97
C GLU A 302 17.04 -12.09 6.30
N LEU A 303 17.14 -12.20 4.98
CA LEU A 303 18.46 -12.44 4.34
C LEU A 303 19.40 -11.24 4.37
N ARG A 304 18.85 -10.04 4.59
CA ARG A 304 19.63 -8.83 4.77
C ARG A 304 20.18 -8.74 6.20
N GLU A 305 19.36 -9.06 7.19
CA GLU A 305 19.73 -9.02 8.62
C GLU A 305 20.55 -10.25 9.04
N HIS A 306 20.18 -11.43 8.53
CA HIS A 306 20.76 -12.74 8.82
C HIS A 306 21.10 -13.48 7.51
N PRO A 307 22.24 -13.16 6.86
CA PRO A 307 22.64 -13.78 5.61
C PRO A 307 22.73 -15.32 5.65
N ASN A 308 22.00 -15.99 4.76
CA ASN A 308 22.14 -17.42 4.48
C ASN A 308 22.64 -17.63 3.05
N ALA A 309 23.81 -18.25 2.87
CA ALA A 309 24.44 -18.42 1.56
C ALA A 309 23.64 -19.33 0.61
N LYS A 310 23.03 -20.39 1.14
CA LYS A 310 22.20 -21.33 0.35
C LYS A 310 20.96 -20.62 -0.18
N ASP A 311 20.24 -19.92 0.69
CA ASP A 311 19.01 -19.22 0.32
C ASP A 311 19.29 -18.05 -0.63
N LYS A 312 20.39 -17.31 -0.41
CA LYS A 312 20.85 -16.27 -1.34
C LYS A 312 21.07 -16.82 -2.75
N GLU A 313 21.76 -17.96 -2.86
CA GLU A 313 22.05 -18.54 -4.17
C GLU A 313 20.79 -19.10 -4.85
N LEU A 314 19.91 -19.76 -4.10
CA LEU A 314 18.63 -20.24 -4.61
C LEU A 314 17.77 -19.10 -5.15
N LEU A 315 17.66 -17.99 -4.40
CA LEU A 315 16.85 -16.85 -4.79
C LEU A 315 17.46 -16.07 -5.95
N ARG A 316 18.79 -15.93 -6.00
CA ARG A 316 19.47 -15.35 -7.15
C ARG A 316 19.12 -16.11 -8.43
N HIS A 317 19.27 -17.44 -8.44
CA HIS A 317 18.89 -18.27 -9.59
C HIS A 317 17.41 -18.14 -9.94
N PHE A 318 16.53 -18.16 -8.94
CA PHE A 318 15.09 -18.04 -9.13
C PHE A 318 14.71 -16.72 -9.81
N PHE A 319 15.15 -15.59 -9.26
CA PHE A 319 14.83 -14.27 -9.83
C PHE A 319 15.53 -14.02 -11.16
N HIS A 320 16.71 -14.59 -11.39
CA HIS A 320 17.37 -14.58 -12.70
C HIS A 320 16.52 -15.26 -13.77
N ARG A 321 15.98 -16.44 -13.48
CA ARG A 321 15.08 -17.14 -14.40
C ARG A 321 13.82 -16.33 -14.66
N LEU A 322 13.18 -15.81 -13.61
CA LEU A 322 11.89 -15.14 -13.71
C LEU A 322 11.90 -13.89 -14.61
N ILE A 323 12.97 -13.10 -14.61
CA ILE A 323 13.02 -11.90 -15.48
C ILE A 323 13.02 -12.24 -16.98
N GLY A 324 13.37 -13.48 -17.36
CA GLY A 324 13.28 -13.97 -18.73
C GLY A 324 11.92 -14.59 -19.09
N GLU A 325 11.00 -14.69 -18.14
CA GLU A 325 9.69 -15.33 -18.35
C GLU A 325 8.59 -14.31 -18.71
N LYS A 326 7.54 -14.82 -19.36
CA LYS A 326 6.32 -14.06 -19.60
C LYS A 326 5.44 -14.08 -18.35
N LEU A 327 5.56 -13.05 -17.53
CA LEU A 327 4.84 -12.92 -16.27
C LEU A 327 3.65 -11.95 -16.38
N ASN A 328 2.67 -12.10 -15.50
CA ASN A 328 1.68 -11.02 -15.29
C ASN A 328 2.40 -9.80 -14.67
N GLN A 329 1.78 -8.63 -14.75
CA GLN A 329 2.39 -7.38 -14.31
C GLN A 329 2.86 -7.39 -12.84
N ARG A 330 2.06 -7.93 -11.92
CA ARG A 330 2.42 -7.99 -10.48
C ARG A 330 3.63 -8.89 -10.24
N CYS A 331 3.66 -10.05 -10.89
CA CYS A 331 4.77 -10.98 -10.78
C CYS A 331 6.05 -10.44 -11.44
N ALA A 332 5.92 -9.79 -12.61
CA ALA A 332 7.03 -9.14 -13.32
C ALA A 332 7.69 -8.05 -12.48
N ASP A 333 6.88 -7.21 -11.84
CA ASP A 333 7.33 -6.15 -10.94
C ASP A 333 8.19 -6.71 -9.79
N TRP A 334 7.73 -7.78 -9.15
CA TRP A 334 8.44 -8.42 -8.05
C TRP A 334 9.67 -9.23 -8.52
N ALA A 335 9.57 -9.90 -9.67
CA ALA A 335 10.70 -10.60 -10.26
C ALA A 335 11.85 -9.65 -10.60
N THR A 336 11.53 -8.50 -11.21
CA THR A 336 12.50 -7.46 -11.54
C THR A 336 13.14 -6.88 -10.28
N MET A 337 12.34 -6.60 -9.24
CA MET A 337 12.85 -6.18 -7.93
C MET A 337 13.82 -7.22 -7.34
N GLY A 338 13.45 -8.51 -7.39
CA GLY A 338 14.26 -9.61 -6.87
C GLY A 338 15.55 -9.78 -7.63
N PHE A 339 15.53 -9.62 -8.95
CA PHE A 339 16.74 -9.60 -9.74
C PHE A 339 17.67 -8.47 -9.29
N ILE A 340 17.13 -7.23 -9.21
CA ILE A 340 17.88 -6.07 -8.75
C ILE A 340 18.48 -6.34 -7.36
N ASP A 341 17.71 -6.76 -6.37
CA ASP A 341 18.22 -6.89 -5.00
C ASP A 341 19.16 -8.10 -4.79
N THR A 342 19.16 -9.09 -5.68
CA THR A 342 20.02 -10.30 -5.55
C THR A 342 21.25 -10.31 -6.44
N HIS A 343 21.32 -9.45 -7.46
CA HIS A 343 22.41 -9.42 -8.43
C HIS A 343 23.33 -8.21 -8.25
N THR A 344 24.58 -8.36 -8.67
CA THR A 344 25.57 -7.27 -8.70
C THR A 344 25.25 -6.22 -9.77
N ALA A 345 25.94 -5.07 -9.72
CA ALA A 345 25.81 -4.04 -10.76
C ALA A 345 26.25 -4.55 -12.14
N ASP A 346 27.33 -5.32 -12.22
CA ASP A 346 27.84 -5.86 -13.49
C ASP A 346 26.84 -6.82 -14.13
N GLU A 347 26.19 -7.66 -13.32
CA GLU A 347 25.14 -8.56 -13.80
C GLU A 347 23.89 -7.80 -14.26
N ALA A 348 23.52 -6.72 -13.58
CA ALA A 348 22.44 -5.85 -14.03
C ALA A 348 22.78 -5.17 -15.36
N LEU A 349 24.03 -4.72 -15.55
CA LEU A 349 24.51 -4.16 -16.82
C LEU A 349 24.49 -5.19 -17.95
N GLN A 350 24.80 -6.46 -17.66
CA GLN A 350 24.76 -7.55 -18.65
C GLN A 350 23.33 -7.94 -19.06
N ASN A 351 22.32 -7.59 -18.27
CA ASN A 351 20.93 -7.97 -18.46
C ASN A 351 19.99 -6.77 -18.71
N LEU A 352 20.54 -5.63 -19.16
CA LEU A 352 19.75 -4.40 -19.38
C LEU A 352 18.54 -4.61 -20.27
N ASP A 353 18.70 -5.29 -21.41
CA ASP A 353 17.60 -5.51 -22.36
C ASP A 353 16.43 -6.26 -21.71
N THR A 354 16.73 -7.27 -20.89
CA THR A 354 15.72 -8.06 -20.17
C THR A 354 15.04 -7.20 -19.09
N ILE A 355 15.82 -6.42 -18.34
CA ILE A 355 15.28 -5.50 -17.32
C ILE A 355 14.37 -4.45 -17.98
N ASP A 356 14.83 -3.81 -19.05
CA ASP A 356 14.09 -2.77 -19.77
C ASP A 356 12.81 -3.30 -20.41
N ALA A 357 12.82 -4.55 -20.90
CA ALA A 357 11.61 -5.20 -21.40
C ALA A 357 10.55 -5.39 -20.30
N GLN A 358 10.96 -5.75 -19.08
CA GLN A 358 10.04 -5.85 -17.94
C GLN A 358 9.55 -4.47 -17.48
N LEU A 359 10.44 -3.47 -17.43
CA LEU A 359 10.08 -2.09 -17.07
C LEU A 359 9.08 -1.47 -18.06
N ALA A 360 9.12 -1.86 -19.34
CA ALA A 360 8.21 -1.34 -20.37
C ALA A 360 6.75 -1.76 -20.18
N VAL A 361 6.48 -2.85 -19.45
CA VAL A 361 5.11 -3.33 -19.15
C VAL A 361 4.67 -3.03 -17.71
N ALA A 362 5.58 -2.51 -16.88
CA ALA A 362 5.28 -2.11 -15.52
C ALA A 362 4.37 -0.86 -15.49
N THR A 363 3.63 -0.67 -14.39
CA THR A 363 2.94 0.62 -14.18
C THR A 363 3.97 1.73 -14.00
N HIS A 364 3.64 2.98 -14.35
CA HIS A 364 4.60 4.08 -14.19
C HIS A 364 5.19 4.20 -12.77
N PRO A 365 4.41 4.12 -11.68
CA PRO A 365 4.98 4.12 -10.32
C PRO A 365 5.96 2.96 -10.10
N ALA A 366 5.63 1.76 -10.58
CA ALA A 366 6.51 0.60 -10.50
C ALA A 366 7.83 0.79 -11.23
N SER A 367 7.74 1.23 -12.49
CA SER A 367 8.89 1.51 -13.34
C SER A 367 9.81 2.53 -12.68
N ILE A 368 9.29 3.67 -12.22
CA ILE A 368 10.08 4.71 -11.55
C ILE A 368 10.79 4.16 -10.31
N THR A 369 10.09 3.42 -9.45
CA THR A 369 10.68 2.80 -8.25
C THR A 369 11.80 1.81 -8.59
N LEU A 370 11.59 0.93 -9.58
CA LEU A 370 12.58 -0.07 -9.99
C LEU A 370 13.82 0.60 -10.63
N LYS A 371 13.61 1.56 -11.53
CA LYS A 371 14.69 2.37 -12.12
C LYS A 371 15.45 3.13 -11.05
N TYR A 372 14.76 3.70 -10.06
CA TYR A 372 15.40 4.41 -8.97
C TYR A 372 16.26 3.50 -8.09
N LYS A 373 15.91 2.22 -7.92
CA LYS A 373 16.81 1.26 -7.26
C LYS A 373 18.06 0.95 -8.10
N LEU A 374 17.94 0.86 -9.42
CA LEU A 374 19.09 0.68 -10.31
C LEU A 374 20.05 1.87 -10.27
N VAL A 375 19.54 3.11 -10.10
CA VAL A 375 20.33 4.34 -9.92
C VAL A 375 21.33 4.23 -8.75
N HIS A 376 20.99 3.48 -7.69
CA HIS A 376 21.83 3.31 -6.51
C HIS A 376 22.82 2.14 -6.60
N LYS A 377 22.78 1.33 -7.66
CA LYS A 377 23.68 0.16 -7.79
C LYS A 377 25.09 0.50 -8.24
N SER A 378 25.23 1.40 -9.21
CA SER A 378 26.52 1.87 -9.71
C SER A 378 26.38 3.20 -10.44
N LYS A 379 27.51 3.85 -10.72
CA LYS A 379 27.55 5.13 -11.44
C LYS A 379 27.09 4.98 -12.91
N GLU A 380 27.41 3.85 -13.52
CA GLU A 380 27.02 3.52 -14.89
C GLU A 380 25.49 3.36 -14.98
N LEU A 381 24.90 2.58 -14.07
CA LEU A 381 23.44 2.41 -13.98
C LEU A 381 22.75 3.74 -13.62
N GLN A 382 23.38 4.57 -12.78
CA GLN A 382 22.89 5.91 -12.46
C GLN A 382 22.69 6.77 -13.72
N SER A 383 23.70 6.82 -14.60
CA SER A 383 23.65 7.59 -15.84
C SER A 383 22.52 7.12 -16.77
N ILE A 384 22.34 5.80 -16.90
CA ILE A 384 21.29 5.19 -17.74
C ILE A 384 19.90 5.52 -17.18
N TYR A 385 19.68 5.24 -15.89
CA TYR A 385 18.33 5.21 -15.34
C TYR A 385 17.82 6.58 -14.88
N ILE A 386 18.68 7.54 -14.52
CA ILE A 386 18.23 8.92 -14.31
C ILE A 386 17.63 9.50 -15.60
N LYS A 387 18.31 9.27 -16.74
CA LYS A 387 17.80 9.68 -18.05
C LYS A 387 16.48 8.97 -18.39
N SER A 388 16.38 7.68 -18.11
CA SER A 388 15.17 6.88 -18.35
C SER A 388 13.98 7.33 -17.48
N ILE A 389 14.21 7.62 -16.20
CA ILE A 389 13.18 8.15 -15.27
C ILE A 389 12.67 9.50 -15.78
N VAL A 390 13.56 10.45 -16.05
CA VAL A 390 13.17 11.79 -16.50
C VAL A 390 12.42 11.74 -17.84
N LYS A 391 12.82 10.86 -18.76
CA LYS A 391 12.08 10.63 -20.01
C LYS A 391 10.65 10.15 -19.74
N GLU A 392 10.48 9.16 -18.87
CA GLU A 392 9.16 8.63 -18.53
C GLU A 392 8.28 9.68 -17.83
N LEU A 393 8.84 10.48 -16.93
CA LEU A 393 8.13 11.56 -16.26
C LEU A 393 7.64 12.63 -17.27
N ARG A 394 8.46 12.98 -18.26
CA ARG A 394 8.08 13.88 -19.36
C ARG A 394 6.94 13.31 -20.20
N GLU A 395 7.03 12.04 -20.58
CA GLU A 395 6.03 11.36 -21.41
C GLU A 395 4.68 11.24 -20.68
N ALA A 396 4.71 10.86 -19.40
CA ALA A 396 3.49 10.71 -18.60
C ALA A 396 2.88 12.07 -18.21
N ASN A 397 3.69 13.11 -18.06
CA ASN A 397 3.30 14.48 -17.69
C ASN A 397 2.30 14.51 -16.52
N ASN A 398 2.58 13.73 -15.48
CA ASN A 398 1.69 13.51 -14.33
C ASN A 398 2.42 13.92 -13.04
N SER A 399 1.88 14.92 -12.34
CA SER A 399 2.50 15.41 -11.10
C SER A 399 2.47 14.41 -9.95
N ASP A 400 1.61 13.39 -9.94
CA ASP A 400 1.71 12.34 -8.92
C ASP A 400 2.98 11.50 -9.10
N LEU A 401 3.31 11.16 -10.34
CA LEU A 401 4.52 10.40 -10.69
C LEU A 401 5.79 11.17 -10.34
N ASP A 402 5.79 12.49 -10.56
CA ASP A 402 6.89 13.37 -10.15
C ASP A 402 7.20 13.20 -8.65
N SER A 403 6.20 12.95 -7.79
CA SER A 403 6.42 12.76 -6.35
C SER A 403 7.21 11.47 -6.01
N TYR A 404 7.09 10.41 -6.83
CA TYR A 404 7.84 9.17 -6.66
C TYR A 404 9.34 9.35 -6.94
N PHE A 405 9.72 10.41 -7.66
CA PHE A 405 11.11 10.76 -7.91
C PHE A 405 11.61 11.88 -6.99
N PHE A 406 10.83 12.95 -6.83
CA PHE A 406 11.25 14.12 -6.05
C PHE A 406 11.39 13.81 -4.55
N GLY A 407 10.45 13.06 -3.98
CA GLY A 407 10.48 12.73 -2.54
C GLY A 407 11.74 11.95 -2.15
N PRO A 408 11.99 10.75 -2.73
CA PRO A 408 13.18 9.97 -2.43
C PRO A 408 14.49 10.71 -2.72
N LEU A 409 14.54 11.50 -3.80
CA LEU A 409 15.74 12.27 -4.15
C LEU A 409 15.98 13.44 -3.19
N ALA A 410 14.92 14.10 -2.71
CA ALA A 410 15.02 15.15 -1.69
C ALA A 410 15.61 14.60 -0.39
N ILE A 411 15.18 13.41 0.04
CA ILE A 411 15.74 12.69 1.18
C ILE A 411 17.23 12.41 0.96
N GLY A 412 17.60 11.87 -0.22
CA GLY A 412 19.00 11.57 -0.54
C GLY A 412 19.90 12.81 -0.54
N TYR A 413 19.44 13.94 -1.10
CA TYR A 413 20.22 15.18 -1.08
C TYR A 413 20.28 15.80 0.31
N HIS A 414 19.26 15.63 1.15
CA HIS A 414 19.31 16.04 2.54
C HIS A 414 20.41 15.28 3.31
N GLY A 415 20.50 13.96 3.11
CA GLY A 415 21.41 13.09 3.84
C GLY A 415 22.85 13.08 3.31
N THR A 416 23.04 12.95 1.99
CA THR A 416 24.38 12.84 1.35
C THR A 416 24.92 14.21 0.92
N GLY A 417 24.06 15.18 0.67
CA GLY A 417 24.44 16.49 0.14
C GLY A 417 24.71 16.46 -1.37
N LYS A 418 25.45 17.47 -1.84
CA LYS A 418 25.55 17.84 -3.28
C LYS A 418 26.12 16.75 -4.20
N ASN A 419 26.75 15.72 -3.65
CA ASN A 419 27.47 14.66 -4.36
C ASN A 419 26.66 13.35 -4.49
N LEU A 420 25.37 13.36 -4.15
CA LEU A 420 24.51 12.17 -4.30
C LEU A 420 24.51 11.61 -5.73
N LEU A 421 24.36 12.49 -6.72
CA LEU A 421 24.40 12.14 -8.14
C LEU A 421 25.70 12.62 -8.78
N GLU A 422 26.19 11.85 -9.75
CA GLU A 422 27.25 12.26 -10.65
C GLU A 422 26.86 13.54 -11.41
N PRO A 423 27.82 14.38 -11.81
CA PRO A 423 27.53 15.70 -12.39
C PRO A 423 26.57 15.68 -13.59
N GLU A 424 26.71 14.71 -14.50
CA GLU A 424 25.84 14.57 -15.67
C GLU A 424 24.41 14.19 -15.28
N SER A 425 24.25 13.18 -14.42
CA SER A 425 22.97 12.75 -13.86
C SER A 425 22.29 13.89 -13.10
N LYS A 426 23.06 14.65 -12.31
CA LYS A 426 22.57 15.83 -11.59
C LYS A 426 22.06 16.88 -12.57
N GLN A 427 22.79 17.16 -13.65
CA GLN A 427 22.36 18.15 -14.64
C GLN A 427 21.04 17.76 -15.31
N ILE A 428 20.84 16.48 -15.64
CA ILE A 428 19.58 15.97 -16.19
C ILE A 428 18.40 16.26 -15.24
N VAL A 429 18.60 16.08 -13.93
CA VAL A 429 17.57 16.38 -12.92
C VAL A 429 17.33 17.89 -12.84
N VAL A 430 18.38 18.72 -12.81
CA VAL A 430 18.26 20.19 -12.78
C VAL A 430 17.46 20.68 -13.99
N ASP A 431 17.81 20.22 -15.20
CA ASP A 431 17.12 20.60 -16.43
C ASP A 431 15.63 20.22 -16.37
N TYR A 432 15.32 19.04 -15.82
CA TYR A 432 13.93 18.62 -15.63
C TYR A 432 13.19 19.49 -14.62
N LEU A 433 13.80 19.82 -13.49
CA LEU A 433 13.21 20.69 -12.47
C LEU A 433 12.92 22.08 -13.04
N ASP A 434 13.83 22.64 -13.83
CA ASP A 434 13.63 23.92 -14.51
C ASP A 434 12.48 23.86 -15.53
N GLU A 435 12.41 22.79 -16.31
CA GLU A 435 11.32 22.54 -17.28
C GLU A 435 9.95 22.51 -16.60
N VAL A 436 9.82 21.81 -15.47
CA VAL A 436 8.53 21.65 -14.77
C VAL A 436 8.25 22.73 -13.74
N ARG A 437 9.17 23.68 -13.52
CA ARG A 437 9.07 24.71 -12.48
C ARG A 437 7.73 25.41 -12.44
N PHE A 438 7.20 25.79 -13.60
CA PHE A 438 5.91 26.48 -13.67
C PHE A 438 4.79 25.66 -13.02
N LYS A 439 4.76 24.32 -13.22
CA LYS A 439 3.70 23.41 -12.70
C LYS A 439 3.50 23.59 -11.19
N TYR A 440 4.60 23.74 -10.45
CA TYR A 440 4.62 23.75 -8.99
C TYR A 440 4.53 25.14 -8.36
N THR A 441 4.49 26.20 -9.17
CA THR A 441 4.18 27.55 -8.66
C THR A 441 2.71 27.68 -8.28
N SER A 442 2.39 28.62 -7.39
CA SER A 442 1.00 28.97 -7.06
C SER A 442 0.14 29.32 -8.29
N LYS A 443 0.77 29.87 -9.36
CA LYS A 443 0.09 30.14 -10.63
C LYS A 443 -0.14 28.86 -11.44
N GLY A 444 0.87 28.00 -11.55
CA GLY A 444 0.77 26.74 -12.31
C GLY A 444 -0.17 25.70 -11.70
N ILE A 445 -0.26 25.64 -10.36
CA ILE A 445 -1.24 24.81 -9.66
C ILE A 445 -2.67 25.28 -10.01
N LYS A 446 -2.92 26.58 -9.98
CA LYS A 446 -4.23 27.15 -10.34
C LYS A 446 -4.56 27.05 -11.83
N ALA A 447 -3.54 27.04 -12.69
CA ALA A 447 -3.70 27.00 -14.14
C ALA A 447 -4.16 25.65 -14.68
N ASN A 448 -4.00 24.54 -13.93
CA ASN A 448 -4.46 23.22 -14.35
C ASN A 448 -5.14 22.48 -13.20
N LEU A 449 -6.44 22.71 -13.05
CA LEU A 449 -7.25 22.04 -12.03
C LEU A 449 -7.48 20.54 -12.29
N GLY A 450 -7.23 20.07 -13.52
CA GLY A 450 -7.33 18.65 -13.88
C GLY A 450 -6.21 17.80 -13.29
N ASP A 451 -5.05 18.43 -13.04
CA ASP A 451 -3.90 17.82 -12.40
C ASP A 451 -3.82 18.26 -10.93
N PHE A 452 -4.71 17.69 -10.12
CA PHE A 452 -4.83 18.05 -8.70
C PHE A 452 -3.62 17.62 -7.87
N HIS A 453 -2.72 16.80 -8.41
CA HIS A 453 -1.51 16.35 -7.73
C HIS A 453 -0.41 17.42 -7.68
N ARG A 454 -0.45 18.44 -8.54
CA ARG A 454 0.54 19.56 -8.51
C ARG A 454 0.68 20.17 -7.12
N GLY A 455 -0.44 20.33 -6.42
CA GLY A 455 -0.45 20.85 -5.07
C GLY A 455 0.21 19.92 -4.05
N THR A 456 -0.08 18.62 -4.10
CA THR A 456 0.50 17.65 -3.16
C THR A 456 1.96 17.32 -3.47
N THR A 457 2.40 17.52 -4.72
CA THR A 457 3.79 17.27 -5.14
C THR A 457 4.70 18.48 -4.96
N ALA A 458 4.15 19.70 -4.99
CA ALA A 458 4.92 20.94 -4.85
C ALA A 458 5.86 20.97 -3.61
N PRO A 459 5.47 20.51 -2.41
CA PRO A 459 6.38 20.46 -1.26
C PRO A 459 7.68 19.72 -1.56
N TYR A 460 7.59 18.55 -2.18
CA TYR A 460 8.75 17.71 -2.50
C TYR A 460 9.61 18.29 -3.61
N TYR A 461 9.00 18.96 -4.59
CA TYR A 461 9.74 19.73 -5.60
C TYR A 461 10.60 20.84 -4.97
N PHE A 462 10.01 21.66 -4.08
CA PHE A 462 10.73 22.75 -3.44
C PHE A 462 11.77 22.27 -2.42
N GLU A 463 11.48 21.17 -1.72
CA GLU A 463 12.44 20.52 -0.82
C GLU A 463 13.65 19.99 -1.59
N LEU A 464 13.43 19.33 -2.73
CA LEU A 464 14.50 18.85 -3.59
C LEU A 464 15.40 19.99 -4.08
N ILE A 465 14.81 21.08 -4.61
CA ILE A 465 15.56 22.27 -5.04
C ILE A 465 16.43 22.82 -3.92
N LYS A 466 15.83 23.00 -2.74
CA LYS A 466 16.53 23.49 -1.55
C LYS A 466 17.72 22.61 -1.20
N ASN A 467 17.53 21.28 -1.17
CA ASN A 467 18.57 20.33 -0.77
C ASN A 467 19.67 20.18 -1.85
N MET A 468 19.33 20.35 -3.13
CA MET A 468 20.30 20.39 -4.24
C MET A 468 21.13 21.69 -4.25
N GLY A 469 20.60 22.76 -3.66
CA GLY A 469 21.21 24.08 -3.59
C GLY A 469 21.21 24.81 -4.93
N ILE A 470 20.09 24.73 -5.66
CA ILE A 470 19.87 25.37 -6.97
C ILE A 470 18.80 26.45 -6.92
#